data_AF-A0A1A6GC36-F1
#
_entry.id   AF-A0A1A6GC36-F1
#
_cell.length_a   1.000
_cell.length_b   1.000
_cell.length_c   1.000
_cell.angle_alpha   90.00
_cell.angle_beta   90.00
_cell.angle_gamma   90.00
#
_symmetry.space_group_name_H-M   'P 1'
#
loop_
_entity.id
_entity.type
_entity.pdbx_description
1 polymer ?
#
loop_
_entity_poly.entity_id
_entity_poly.type
_entity_poly.pdbx_seq_one_letter_code
_entity_poly.pdbx_strand_id
1 'polypeptide(L)'
;MNGASDWRKEIRTIPNLLSIIRILLLPFYLYFMSKQAFYLAGSIILFSGVTDFLDGYIARRFNQITELGKVLDPIGDKLTQLVLIISMAWERPYIWLVLALFIVKEAFMLIAGIVALRKQVKLDGAKWYGKWATAVIYVGMILLLLFPAIPEGWVMVIFAIITYSLAQSFVLYALEYRKLLKR
;
A
#
# COMPACT_ATOMS: atom_id res chain seq x y z
N MET A 1 -2.59 -34.27 -6.84
CA MET A 1 -3.89 -34.38 -6.17
C MET A 1 -4.10 -33.10 -5.38
N ASN A 2 -5.21 -32.42 -5.65
CA ASN A 2 -5.52 -31.05 -5.22
C ASN A 2 -5.69 -30.96 -3.70
N GLY A 3 -4.65 -30.48 -3.01
CA GLY A 3 -4.80 -29.89 -1.69
C GLY A 3 -5.27 -28.44 -1.85
N ALA A 4 -6.53 -28.24 -2.22
CA ALA A 4 -7.13 -26.91 -2.13
C ALA A 4 -7.03 -26.49 -0.66
N SER A 5 -6.25 -25.44 -0.37
CA SER A 5 -6.12 -24.95 1.00
C SER A 5 -7.51 -24.54 1.50
N ASP A 6 -7.84 -24.96 2.72
CA ASP A 6 -9.14 -24.64 3.32
C ASP A 6 -9.12 -23.17 3.75
N TRP A 7 -9.48 -22.29 2.81
CA TRP A 7 -9.50 -20.83 2.99
C TRP A 7 -10.29 -20.41 4.24
N ARG A 8 -11.27 -21.21 4.70
CA ARG A 8 -12.01 -20.95 5.96
C ARG A 8 -11.13 -21.06 7.19
N LYS A 9 -10.16 -21.99 7.19
CA LYS A 9 -9.16 -22.12 8.25
C LYS A 9 -8.11 -21.02 8.15
N GLU A 10 -7.71 -20.65 6.95
CA GLU A 10 -6.76 -19.56 6.73
C GLU A 10 -7.30 -18.22 7.23
N ILE A 11 -8.58 -17.91 6.99
CA ILE A 11 -9.22 -16.68 7.52
C ILE A 11 -9.08 -16.57 9.03
N ARG A 12 -9.10 -17.68 9.76
CA ARG A 12 -9.02 -17.68 11.24
C ARG A 12 -7.60 -17.50 11.77
N THR A 13 -6.59 -17.46 10.91
CA THR A 13 -5.23 -17.16 11.35
C THR A 13 -5.16 -15.70 11.81
N ILE A 14 -4.36 -15.45 12.86
CA ILE A 14 -4.21 -14.11 13.43
C ILE A 14 -3.79 -13.10 12.36
N PRO A 15 -2.79 -13.39 11.48
CA PRO A 15 -2.38 -12.44 10.45
C PRO A 15 -3.52 -12.07 9.48
N ASN A 16 -4.28 -13.06 9.01
CA ASN A 16 -5.35 -12.79 8.04
C ASN A 16 -6.52 -12.02 8.67
N LEU A 17 -6.84 -12.27 9.94
CA LEU A 17 -7.84 -11.46 10.65
C LEU A 17 -7.41 -10.01 10.76
N LEU A 18 -6.13 -9.77 11.05
CA LEU A 18 -5.56 -8.42 11.12
C LEU A 18 -5.59 -7.72 9.75
N SER A 19 -5.26 -8.41 8.65
CA SER A 19 -5.41 -7.88 7.29
C SER A 19 -6.87 -7.56 6.93
N ILE A 20 -7.83 -8.38 7.36
CA ILE A 20 -9.27 -8.11 7.15
C ILE A 20 -9.72 -6.89 7.96
N ILE A 21 -9.33 -6.81 9.24
CA ILE A 21 -9.63 -5.66 10.10
C ILE A 21 -9.09 -4.38 9.46
N ARG A 22 -7.89 -4.41 8.88
CA ARG A 22 -7.29 -3.28 8.15
C ARG A 22 -8.20 -2.75 7.05
N ILE A 23 -8.72 -3.65 6.20
CA ILE A 23 -9.64 -3.28 5.12
C ILE A 23 -10.94 -2.72 5.69
N LEU A 24 -11.45 -3.33 6.77
CA LEU A 24 -12.65 -2.86 7.46
C LEU A 24 -12.47 -1.51 8.15
N LEU A 25 -11.25 -1.09 8.49
CA LEU A 25 -10.97 0.23 9.05
C LEU A 25 -11.07 1.36 8.01
N LEU A 26 -10.94 1.06 6.70
CA LEU A 26 -10.95 2.08 5.64
C LEU A 26 -12.27 2.87 5.55
N PRO A 27 -13.47 2.25 5.61
CA PRO A 27 -14.73 2.98 5.72
C PRO A 27 -14.82 3.90 6.94
N PHE A 28 -14.31 3.46 8.11
CA PHE A 28 -14.30 4.30 9.31
C PHE A 28 -13.36 5.49 9.14
N TYR A 29 -12.17 5.26 8.58
CA TYR A 29 -11.25 6.32 8.20
C TYR A 29 -11.94 7.37 7.31
N LEU A 30 -12.59 6.95 6.22
CA LEU A 30 -13.31 7.84 5.32
C LEU A 30 -14.45 8.58 6.01
N TYR A 31 -15.17 7.92 6.91
CA TYR A 31 -16.22 8.55 7.72
C TYR A 31 -15.66 9.70 8.57
N PHE A 32 -14.59 9.46 9.34
CA PHE A 32 -13.98 10.50 10.18
C PHE A 32 -13.33 11.61 9.34
N MET A 33 -12.72 11.26 8.21
CA MET A 33 -12.19 12.22 7.25
C MET A 33 -13.31 13.14 6.72
N SER A 34 -14.47 12.60 6.36
CA SER A 34 -15.62 13.40 5.91
C SER A 34 -16.18 14.36 6.98
N LYS A 35 -15.90 14.08 8.26
CA LYS A 35 -16.25 14.94 9.40
C LYS A 35 -15.12 15.91 9.77
N GLN A 36 -14.04 15.96 8.99
CA GLN A 36 -12.82 16.73 9.28
C GLN A 36 -12.22 16.38 10.65
N ALA A 37 -12.47 15.16 11.15
CA ALA A 37 -11.93 14.66 12.40
C ALA A 37 -10.52 14.07 12.16
N PHE A 38 -9.59 14.91 11.71
CA PHE A 38 -8.27 14.51 11.21
C PHE A 38 -7.45 13.70 12.22
N TYR A 39 -7.51 14.06 13.51
CA TYR A 39 -6.81 13.30 14.55
C TYR A 39 -7.32 11.87 14.71
N LEU A 40 -8.64 11.65 14.63
CA LEU A 40 -9.23 10.32 14.69
C LEU A 40 -8.92 9.53 13.42
N ALA A 41 -9.04 10.16 12.25
CA ALA A 41 -8.68 9.57 10.97
C ALA A 41 -7.19 9.14 10.93
N GLY A 42 -6.29 10.03 11.36
CA GLY A 42 -4.86 9.75 11.49
C GLY A 42 -4.56 8.63 12.48
N SER A 43 -5.26 8.60 13.61
CA SER A 43 -5.10 7.53 14.62
C SER A 43 -5.52 6.16 14.09
N ILE A 44 -6.60 6.09 13.30
CA ILE A 44 -7.05 4.85 12.64
C ILE A 44 -5.99 4.33 11.68
N ILE A 45 -5.42 5.22 10.85
CA ILE A 45 -4.40 4.84 9.86
C ILE A 45 -3.09 4.47 10.54
N LEU A 46 -2.71 5.16 11.61
CA LEU A 46 -1.55 4.82 12.41
C LEU A 46 -1.72 3.42 13.04
N PHE A 47 -2.87 3.15 13.65
CA PHE A 47 -3.20 1.83 14.21
C PHE A 47 -3.20 0.74 13.13
N SER A 48 -3.78 1.03 11.97
CA SER A 48 -3.79 0.17 10.78
C SER A 48 -2.37 -0.21 10.32
N GLY A 49 -1.47 0.77 10.22
CA GLY A 49 -0.07 0.54 9.83
C GLY A 49 0.74 -0.24 10.88
N VAL A 50 0.49 0.00 12.17
CA VAL A 50 1.11 -0.80 13.25
C VAL A 50 0.63 -2.26 13.18
N THR A 51 -0.65 -2.46 12.87
CA THR A 51 -1.25 -3.78 12.73
C THR A 51 -0.62 -4.58 11.58
N ASP A 52 -0.32 -3.94 10.45
CA ASP A 52 0.42 -4.55 9.32
C ASP A 52 1.82 -5.03 9.71
N PHE A 53 2.53 -4.23 10.48
CA PHE A 53 3.84 -4.67 10.92
C PHE A 53 3.75 -5.90 11.83
N LEU A 54 2.73 -5.93 12.69
CA LEU A 54 2.49 -7.02 13.64
C LEU A 54 2.00 -8.30 12.95
N ASP A 55 1.07 -8.23 12.00
CA ASP A 55 0.60 -9.42 11.30
C ASP A 55 1.72 -10.09 10.48
N GLY A 56 2.53 -9.31 9.78
CA GLY A 56 3.71 -9.80 9.07
C GLY A 56 4.78 -10.38 10.01
N TYR A 57 4.94 -9.80 11.21
CA TYR A 57 5.81 -10.37 12.23
C TYR A 57 5.29 -11.71 12.75
N ILE A 58 4.00 -11.78 13.11
CA ILE A 58 3.35 -12.98 13.64
C ILE A 58 3.37 -14.10 12.58
N ALA A 59 3.04 -13.79 11.32
CA ALA A 59 3.06 -14.75 10.22
C ALA A 59 4.44 -15.41 10.07
N ARG A 60 5.53 -14.64 10.15
CA ARG A 60 6.90 -15.15 10.04
C ARG A 60 7.35 -15.88 11.30
N ARG A 61 7.05 -15.35 12.49
CA ARG A 61 7.49 -15.90 13.78
C ARG A 61 6.82 -17.24 14.08
N PHE A 62 5.54 -17.37 13.75
CA PHE A 62 4.72 -18.55 14.05
C PHE A 62 4.49 -19.45 12.82
N ASN A 63 5.19 -19.19 11.72
CA ASN A 63 5.07 -19.93 10.45
C ASN A 63 3.61 -20.04 9.94
N GLN A 64 2.84 -18.96 10.11
CA GLN A 64 1.43 -18.85 9.72
C GLN A 64 1.26 -18.16 8.35
N ILE A 65 2.18 -18.41 7.43
CA ILE A 65 2.11 -17.85 6.06
C ILE A 65 1.07 -18.67 5.28
N THR A 66 0.02 -18.02 4.80
CA THR A 66 -1.10 -18.66 4.09
C THR A 66 -1.22 -18.16 2.64
N GLU A 67 -1.88 -18.92 1.76
CA GLU A 67 -2.11 -18.49 0.38
C GLU A 67 -3.09 -17.31 0.32
N LEU A 68 -4.11 -17.31 1.18
CA LEU A 68 -5.05 -16.20 1.33
C LEU A 68 -4.35 -14.93 1.83
N GLY A 69 -3.45 -15.03 2.81
CA GLY A 69 -2.66 -13.89 3.30
C GLY A 69 -1.79 -13.27 2.21
N LYS A 70 -1.09 -14.10 1.42
CA LYS A 70 -0.28 -13.64 0.27
C LYS A 70 -1.07 -12.81 -0.76
N VAL A 71 -2.40 -12.99 -0.82
CA VAL A 71 -3.29 -12.22 -1.69
C VAL A 71 -3.91 -11.02 -0.95
N LEU A 72 -4.35 -11.21 0.30
CA LEU A 72 -4.98 -10.16 1.10
C LEU A 72 -4.02 -9.02 1.43
N ASP A 73 -2.78 -9.30 1.81
CA ASP A 73 -1.85 -8.27 2.27
C ASP A 73 -1.55 -7.24 1.17
N PRO A 74 -1.18 -7.65 -0.08
CA PRO A 74 -0.97 -6.69 -1.17
C PRO A 74 -2.25 -5.93 -1.58
N ILE A 75 -3.43 -6.52 -1.40
CA ILE A 75 -4.70 -5.85 -1.70
C ILE A 75 -4.99 -4.79 -0.63
N GLY A 76 -4.90 -5.16 0.65
CA GLY A 76 -5.11 -4.25 1.77
C GLY A 76 -4.16 -3.05 1.73
N ASP A 77 -2.89 -3.27 1.40
CA ASP A 77 -1.90 -2.21 1.26
C ASP A 77 -2.25 -1.22 0.15
N LYS A 78 -2.56 -1.72 -1.05
CA LYS A 78 -2.89 -0.87 -2.20
C LYS A 78 -4.20 -0.12 -1.98
N LEU A 79 -5.20 -0.78 -1.37
CA LEU A 79 -6.45 -0.12 -1.01
C LEU A 79 -6.23 0.99 0.01
N THR A 80 -5.39 0.75 1.02
CA THR A 80 -5.08 1.77 2.03
C THR A 80 -4.37 2.97 1.40
N GLN A 81 -3.36 2.74 0.56
CA GLN A 81 -2.67 3.81 -0.18
C GLN A 81 -3.65 4.59 -1.07
N LEU A 82 -4.49 3.88 -1.82
CA LEU A 82 -5.46 4.48 -2.72
C LEU A 82 -6.45 5.36 -1.95
N VAL A 83 -7.02 4.84 -0.86
CA VAL A 83 -7.96 5.56 0.00
C VAL A 83 -7.32 6.82 0.61
N LEU A 84 -6.08 6.72 1.10
CA LEU A 84 -5.33 7.86 1.63
C LEU A 84 -5.13 8.95 0.57
N ILE A 85 -4.56 8.58 -0.59
CA ILE A 85 -4.28 9.52 -1.68
C ILE A 85 -5.57 10.19 -2.17
N ILE A 86 -6.61 9.40 -2.40
CA ILE A 86 -7.91 9.87 -2.88
C ILE A 86 -8.54 10.85 -1.86
N SER A 87 -8.57 10.48 -0.58
CA SER A 87 -9.16 11.33 0.46
C SER A 87 -8.49 12.69 0.55
N MET A 88 -7.16 12.73 0.40
CA MET A 88 -6.40 13.98 0.38
C MET A 88 -6.59 14.76 -0.93
N ALA A 89 -6.72 14.08 -2.07
CA ALA A 89 -6.94 14.73 -3.37
C ALA A 89 -8.23 15.55 -3.45
N TRP A 90 -9.24 15.20 -2.64
CA TRP A 90 -10.44 16.01 -2.48
C TRP A 90 -10.20 17.34 -1.76
N GLU A 91 -9.23 17.40 -0.85
CA GLU A 91 -8.91 18.63 -0.11
C GLU A 91 -7.86 19.49 -0.83
N ARG A 92 -7.02 18.86 -1.65
CA ARG A 92 -5.83 19.49 -2.26
C ARG A 92 -5.66 19.03 -3.72
N PRO A 93 -5.96 19.88 -4.72
CA PRO A 93 -5.97 19.49 -6.13
C PRO A 93 -4.62 19.01 -6.70
N TYR A 94 -3.48 19.47 -6.18
CA TYR A 94 -2.17 19.04 -6.70
C TYR A 94 -1.86 17.55 -6.42
N ILE A 95 -2.62 16.90 -5.52
CA ILE A 95 -2.47 15.48 -5.21
C ILE A 95 -3.02 14.58 -6.32
N TRP A 96 -3.87 15.10 -7.21
CA TRP A 96 -4.31 14.37 -8.40
C TRP A 96 -3.14 13.86 -9.24
N LEU A 97 -1.99 14.56 -9.23
CA LEU A 97 -0.76 14.08 -9.85
C LEU A 97 -0.19 12.83 -9.16
N VAL A 98 -0.17 12.82 -7.82
CA VAL A 98 0.26 11.65 -7.01
C VAL A 98 -0.65 10.46 -7.32
N LEU A 99 -1.96 10.68 -7.36
CA LEU A 99 -2.95 9.64 -7.68
C LEU A 99 -2.75 9.09 -9.10
N ALA A 100 -2.59 9.95 -10.09
CA ALA A 100 -2.36 9.54 -11.47
C ALA A 100 -1.07 8.71 -11.59
N LEU A 101 0.02 9.17 -10.98
CA LEU A 101 1.30 8.46 -10.98
C LEU A 101 1.20 7.12 -10.27
N PHE A 102 0.50 7.06 -9.13
CA PHE A 102 0.24 5.83 -8.40
C PHE A 102 -0.52 4.82 -9.26
N ILE A 103 -1.63 5.22 -9.88
CA ILE A 103 -2.44 4.36 -10.75
C ILE A 103 -1.61 3.85 -11.94
N VAL A 104 -0.87 4.73 -12.62
CA VAL A 104 0.00 4.37 -13.75
C VAL A 104 1.06 3.34 -13.34
N LYS A 105 1.73 3.57 -12.20
CA LYS A 105 2.74 2.66 -11.67
C LYS A 105 2.14 1.29 -11.36
N GLU A 106 1.02 1.25 -10.63
CA GLU A 106 0.40 -0.02 -10.21
C GLU A 106 -0.19 -0.79 -11.41
N ALA A 107 -0.78 -0.09 -12.38
CA ALA A 107 -1.25 -0.69 -13.63
C ALA A 107 -0.09 -1.26 -14.45
N PHE A 108 1.01 -0.51 -14.56
CA PHE A 108 2.22 -1.00 -15.23
C PHE A 108 2.79 -2.25 -14.54
N MET A 109 2.93 -2.22 -13.20
CA MET A 109 3.43 -3.38 -12.46
C MET A 109 2.54 -4.61 -12.63
N LEU A 110 1.22 -4.42 -12.66
CA LEU A 110 0.26 -5.50 -12.90
C LEU A 110 0.45 -6.08 -14.31
N ILE A 111 0.45 -5.24 -15.35
CA ILE A 111 0.59 -5.66 -16.75
C ILE A 111 1.95 -6.34 -16.96
N ALA A 112 3.04 -5.70 -16.51
CA ALA A 112 4.39 -6.24 -16.63
C ALA A 112 4.54 -7.57 -15.87
N GLY A 113 3.90 -7.69 -14.70
CA GLY A 113 3.80 -8.94 -13.95
C GLY A 113 3.10 -10.06 -14.72
N ILE A 114 1.94 -9.77 -15.34
CA ILE A 114 1.21 -10.74 -16.17
C ILE A 114 2.05 -11.18 -17.38
N VAL A 115 2.72 -10.23 -18.05
CA VAL A 115 3.59 -10.54 -19.20
C VAL A 115 4.78 -11.40 -18.77
N ALA A 116 5.42 -11.09 -17.64
CA ALA A 116 6.52 -11.89 -17.10
C ALA A 116 6.09 -13.32 -16.77
N LEU A 117 4.92 -13.49 -16.12
CA LEU A 117 4.32 -14.80 -15.86
C LEU A 117 4.08 -15.60 -17.14
N ARG A 118 3.57 -14.97 -18.20
CA ARG A 118 3.38 -15.63 -19.51
C ARG A 118 4.68 -16.09 -20.15
N LYS A 119 5.78 -15.36 -19.94
CA LYS A 119 7.13 -15.75 -20.37
C LYS A 119 7.82 -16.73 -19.41
N GLN A 120 7.15 -17.16 -18.34
CA GLN A 120 7.72 -17.98 -17.26
C GLN A 120 8.95 -17.37 -16.58
N VAL A 121 9.11 -16.05 -16.68
CA VAL A 121 10.17 -15.32 -15.98
C VAL A 121 9.55 -14.65 -14.75
N LYS A 122 10.20 -14.78 -13.60
CA LYS A 122 9.73 -14.18 -12.34
C LYS A 122 10.67 -13.09 -11.88
N LEU A 123 10.10 -12.06 -11.29
CA LEU A 123 10.86 -11.04 -10.58
C LEU A 123 11.40 -11.63 -9.28
N ASP A 124 12.68 -11.37 -8.99
CA ASP A 124 13.30 -11.75 -7.73
C ASP A 124 12.75 -10.90 -6.59
N GLY A 125 11.61 -11.32 -6.05
CA GLY A 125 10.97 -10.79 -4.84
C GLY A 125 10.58 -9.31 -4.88
N ALA A 126 10.07 -8.82 -3.75
CA ALA A 126 9.74 -7.41 -3.56
C ALA A 126 11.03 -6.58 -3.38
N LYS A 127 11.31 -5.72 -4.35
CA LYS A 127 12.49 -4.84 -4.36
C LYS A 127 12.40 -3.74 -3.31
N TRP A 128 13.56 -3.31 -2.79
CA TRP A 128 13.67 -2.35 -1.70
C TRP A 128 13.04 -0.98 -2.03
N TYR A 129 13.17 -0.51 -3.28
CA TYR A 129 12.64 0.78 -3.71
C TYR A 129 11.10 0.85 -3.72
N GLY A 130 10.41 -0.28 -3.93
CA GLY A 130 8.95 -0.34 -3.82
C GLY A 130 8.46 -0.26 -2.38
N LYS A 131 9.20 -0.92 -1.46
CA LYS A 131 8.93 -0.84 -0.02
C LYS A 131 9.14 0.57 0.50
N TRP A 132 10.21 1.24 0.06
CA TRP A 132 10.49 2.62 0.42
C TRP A 132 9.42 3.59 -0.04
N ALA A 133 8.98 3.51 -1.31
CA ALA A 133 7.89 4.37 -1.79
C ALA A 133 6.60 4.18 -0.97
N THR A 134 6.29 2.94 -0.61
CA THR A 134 5.14 2.61 0.25
C THR A 134 5.25 3.23 1.64
N ALA A 135 6.42 3.09 2.28
CA ALA A 135 6.67 3.68 3.59
C ALA A 135 6.58 5.21 3.56
N VAL A 136 7.14 5.86 2.53
CA VAL A 136 7.08 7.32 2.36
C VAL A 136 5.64 7.81 2.21
N ILE A 137 4.81 7.10 1.42
CA ILE A 137 3.37 7.43 1.31
C ILE A 137 2.70 7.32 2.68
N TYR A 138 2.86 6.19 3.37
CA TYR A 138 2.21 5.98 4.68
C TYR A 138 2.63 7.03 5.71
N VAL A 139 3.93 7.25 5.88
CA VAL A 139 4.45 8.21 6.86
C VAL A 139 4.03 9.63 6.49
N GLY A 140 4.15 10.01 5.22
CA GLY A 140 3.74 11.33 4.76
C GLY A 140 2.25 11.59 4.98
N MET A 141 1.39 10.62 4.66
CA MET A 141 -0.06 10.74 4.88
C MET A 141 -0.43 10.80 6.36
N ILE A 142 0.20 9.98 7.21
CA ILE A 142 -0.01 10.02 8.67
C ILE A 142 0.40 11.39 9.24
N LEU A 143 1.55 11.92 8.82
CA LEU A 143 2.00 13.24 9.27
C LEU A 143 1.01 14.34 8.88
N LEU A 144 0.49 14.32 7.65
CA LEU A 144 -0.49 15.31 7.20
C LEU A 144 -1.82 15.20 7.98
N LEU A 145 -2.25 13.98 8.32
CA LEU A 145 -3.47 13.76 9.11
C LEU A 145 -3.33 14.16 10.57
N LEU A 146 -2.19 13.88 11.20
CA LEU A 146 -1.95 14.17 12.62
C LEU A 146 -1.55 15.63 12.87
N PHE A 147 -1.06 16.32 11.85
CA PHE A 147 -0.66 17.72 11.92
C PHE A 147 -1.33 18.54 10.81
N PRO A 148 -2.67 18.71 10.86
CA PRO A 148 -3.42 19.39 9.81
C PRO A 148 -3.10 20.90 9.70
N ALA A 149 -2.47 21.49 10.71
CA ALA A 149 -2.10 22.91 10.76
C ALA A 149 -0.68 23.21 10.24
N ILE A 150 -0.01 22.25 9.58
CA ILE A 150 1.31 22.47 8.98
C ILE A 150 1.23 23.55 7.88
N PRO A 151 2.20 24.48 7.78
CA PRO A 151 2.24 25.47 6.71
C PRO A 151 2.26 24.83 5.32
N GLU A 152 1.55 25.45 4.36
CA GLU A 152 1.37 24.89 3.01
C GLU A 152 2.70 24.58 2.29
N GLY A 153 3.76 25.34 2.55
CA GLY A 153 5.10 25.06 1.99
C GLY A 153 5.65 23.70 2.43
N TRP A 154 5.45 23.30 3.68
CA TRP A 154 5.85 21.98 4.19
C TRP A 154 4.97 20.86 3.63
N VAL A 155 3.67 21.13 3.45
CA VAL A 155 2.74 20.20 2.79
C VAL A 155 3.22 19.89 1.38
N MET A 156 3.58 20.92 0.60
CA MET A 156 4.15 20.77 -0.74
C MET A 156 5.45 19.97 -0.73
N VAL A 157 6.35 20.20 0.24
CA VAL A 157 7.59 19.42 0.39
C VAL A 157 7.29 17.94 0.64
N ILE A 158 6.36 17.61 1.54
CA ILE A 158 5.95 16.23 1.82
C ILE A 158 5.41 15.57 0.54
N PHE A 159 4.53 16.25 -0.20
CA PHE A 159 4.00 15.71 -1.45
C PHE A 159 5.06 15.59 -2.56
N ALA A 160 6.00 16.52 -2.63
CA ALA A 160 7.13 16.43 -3.56
C ALA A 160 7.98 15.19 -3.26
N ILE A 161 8.25 14.90 -1.99
CA ILE A 161 8.96 13.69 -1.55
C ILE A 161 8.17 12.43 -1.91
N ILE A 162 6.86 12.40 -1.64
CA ILE A 162 5.99 11.28 -2.01
C ILE A 162 6.02 11.06 -3.53
N THR A 163 5.81 12.11 -4.32
CA THR A 163 5.79 12.06 -5.79
C THR A 163 7.12 11.57 -6.33
N TYR A 164 8.23 12.12 -5.83
CA TYR A 164 9.58 11.71 -6.21
C TYR A 164 9.82 10.23 -5.90
N SER A 165 9.47 9.77 -4.69
CA SER A 165 9.64 8.37 -4.29
C SER A 165 8.83 7.40 -5.15
N LEU A 166 7.60 7.78 -5.53
CA LEU A 166 6.74 7.03 -6.43
C LEU A 166 7.32 6.97 -7.85
N ALA A 167 7.75 8.12 -8.38
CA ALA A 167 8.35 8.21 -9.70
C ALA A 167 9.64 7.38 -9.78
N GLN A 168 10.50 7.49 -8.78
CA GLN A 168 11.72 6.70 -8.67
C GLN A 168 11.39 5.20 -8.62
N SER A 169 10.42 4.79 -7.79
CA SER A 169 10.00 3.39 -7.72
C SER A 169 9.47 2.89 -9.06
N PHE A 170 8.69 3.71 -9.77
CA PHE A 170 8.15 3.36 -11.09
C PHE A 170 9.26 3.15 -12.12
N VAL A 171 10.20 4.10 -12.22
CA VAL A 171 11.33 4.01 -13.15
C VAL A 171 12.19 2.77 -12.87
N LEU A 172 12.50 2.51 -11.60
CA LEU A 172 13.30 1.34 -11.22
C LEU A 172 12.59 0.01 -11.54
N TYR A 173 11.28 -0.09 -11.26
CA TYR A 173 10.51 -1.26 -11.68
C TYR A 173 10.48 -1.41 -13.21
N ALA A 174 10.26 -0.32 -13.95
CA ALA A 174 10.23 -0.36 -15.40
C ALA A 174 11.55 -0.86 -16.00
N LEU A 175 12.69 -0.38 -15.46
CA LEU A 175 14.02 -0.85 -15.87
C LEU A 175 14.24 -2.32 -15.54
N GLU A 176 13.81 -2.76 -14.35
CA GLU A 176 13.96 -4.14 -13.90
C GLU A 176 13.14 -5.10 -14.78
N TYR A 177 11.86 -4.78 -15.02
CA TYR A 177 11.02 -5.56 -15.93
C TYR A 177 11.55 -5.55 -17.37
N ARG A 178 12.10 -4.43 -17.85
CA ARG A 178 12.72 -4.37 -19.18
C ARG A 178 13.94 -5.28 -19.28
N LYS A 179 14.79 -5.34 -18.25
CA LYS A 179 15.93 -6.27 -18.20
C LYS A 179 15.46 -7.72 -18.13
N LEU A 180 14.43 -7.98 -17.33
CA LEU A 180 13.88 -9.31 -17.11
C LEU A 180 13.24 -9.89 -18.38
N LEU A 181 12.44 -9.10 -19.11
CA LEU A 181 11.71 -9.54 -20.30
C LEU A 181 12.57 -9.67 -21.57
N LYS A 182 13.82 -9.19 -21.50
CA LYS A 182 14.86 -9.34 -22.53
C LYS A 182 15.71 -10.60 -22.35
N ARG A 183 15.68 -11.23 -21.17
CA ARG A 183 16.21 -12.58 -20.98
C ARG A 183 15.24 -13.58 -21.59
#